data_AF-A0A973ISU9-F1
#
_entry.id   AF-A0A973ISU9-F1
#
_cell.length_a   1.000
_cell.length_b   1.000
_cell.length_c   1.000
_cell.angle_alpha   90.00
_cell.angle_beta   90.00
_cell.angle_gamma   90.00
#
_symmetry.space_group_name_H-M   'P 1'
#
loop_
_entity.id
_entity.type
_entity.pdbx_description
1 polymer ?
#
loop_
_entity_poly.entity_id
_entity_poly.type
_entity_poly.pdbx_seq_one_letter_code
_entity_poly.pdbx_strand_id
1 'polypeptide(L)'
;FLDKEFMDVAMRINPADKMTSGNRMEKWVLRKAFEDYLPHDIAWRQKEQFSDGVGYNWIDTLKAIASREVSDEQLKNAAYRFPVNPPMSKEEYYYRSIFSEHFPSDSAASCVPSVPSVACSTAEALAWDESFKNMIDPSGRSVKNVHIDSYK
;
A
#
# COMPACT_ATOMS: atom_id res chain seq x y z
N PHE A 1 -17.57 4.65 6.10
CA PHE A 1 -17.24 4.29 4.70
C PHE A 1 -17.63 2.87 4.34
N LEU A 2 -17.54 1.87 5.23
CA LEU A 2 -17.93 0.49 4.93
C LEU A 2 -19.34 0.12 5.42
N ASP A 3 -20.16 1.11 5.76
CA ASP A 3 -21.57 0.89 6.07
C ASP A 3 -22.32 0.42 4.80
N LYS A 4 -23.28 -0.50 4.96
CA LYS A 4 -23.96 -1.14 3.83
C LYS A 4 -24.75 -0.13 3.00
N GLU A 5 -25.54 0.72 3.65
CA GLU A 5 -26.39 1.70 2.98
C GLU A 5 -25.54 2.77 2.30
N PHE A 6 -24.49 3.23 2.98
CA PHE A 6 -23.50 4.13 2.38
C PHE A 6 -22.82 3.51 1.16
N MET A 7 -22.41 2.24 1.23
CA MET A 7 -21.77 1.54 0.12
C MET A 7 -22.70 1.39 -1.07
N ASP A 8 -23.97 1.09 -0.85
CA ASP A 8 -24.99 1.02 -1.91
C ASP A 8 -25.08 2.35 -2.68
N VAL A 9 -25.08 3.48 -1.98
CA VAL A 9 -25.06 4.81 -2.61
C VAL A 9 -23.73 5.06 -3.30
N ALA A 10 -22.62 4.93 -2.57
CA ALA A 10 -21.29 5.26 -3.06
C ALA A 10 -20.87 4.42 -4.27
N MET A 11 -21.33 3.17 -4.39
CA MET A 11 -21.01 2.29 -5.52
C MET A 11 -21.91 2.50 -6.74
N ARG A 12 -23.07 3.15 -6.59
CA ARG A 12 -24.03 3.38 -7.69
C ARG A 12 -23.87 4.74 -8.37
N ILE A 13 -23.08 5.67 -7.83
CA ILE A 13 -22.76 6.92 -8.54
C ILE A 13 -21.96 6.61 -9.82
N ASN A 14 -22.06 7.51 -10.81
CA ASN A 14 -21.34 7.36 -12.07
C ASN A 14 -19.82 7.21 -11.82
N PRO A 15 -19.19 6.10 -12.26
CA PRO A 15 -17.75 5.90 -12.08
C PRO A 15 -16.90 7.02 -12.69
N ALA A 16 -17.38 7.69 -13.74
CA ALA A 16 -16.68 8.84 -14.33
C ALA A 16 -16.46 9.99 -13.33
N ASP A 17 -17.35 10.14 -12.35
CA ASP A 17 -17.19 11.16 -11.30
C ASP A 17 -16.19 10.75 -10.21
N LYS A 18 -15.80 9.47 -10.16
CA LYS A 18 -14.73 8.97 -9.26
C LYS A 18 -13.34 9.10 -9.85
N MET A 19 -13.24 9.31 -11.17
CA MET A 19 -11.97 9.46 -11.87
C MET A 19 -11.36 10.83 -11.62
N THR A 20 -10.03 10.88 -11.58
CA THR A 20 -9.29 12.14 -11.57
C THR A 20 -9.21 12.72 -12.99
N SER A 21 -9.18 14.05 -13.07
CA SER A 21 -9.00 14.82 -14.31
C SER A 21 -8.23 16.10 -13.98
N GLY A 22 -7.83 16.89 -14.99
CA GLY A 22 -7.05 18.12 -14.75
C GLY A 22 -7.70 19.12 -13.78
N ASN A 23 -9.02 19.03 -13.57
CA ASN A 23 -9.80 19.85 -12.63
C ASN A 23 -10.38 19.05 -11.45
N ARG A 24 -10.12 17.74 -11.33
CA ARG A 24 -10.66 16.86 -10.27
C ARG A 24 -9.55 16.03 -9.65
N MET A 25 -9.28 16.26 -8.37
CA MET A 25 -8.34 15.45 -7.59
C MET A 25 -8.98 14.15 -7.08
N GLU A 26 -8.18 13.28 -6.47
CA GLU A 26 -8.67 12.01 -5.92
C GLU A 26 -9.80 12.23 -4.91
N LYS A 27 -10.83 11.40 -5.00
CA LYS A 27 -12.04 11.47 -4.17
C LYS A 27 -12.78 12.81 -4.27
N TRP A 28 -12.73 13.50 -5.42
CA TRP A 28 -13.38 14.80 -5.64
C TRP A 28 -14.84 14.86 -5.18
N VAL A 29 -15.68 13.87 -5.52
CA VAL A 29 -17.10 13.82 -5.11
C VAL A 29 -17.25 13.85 -3.58
N LEU A 30 -16.39 13.11 -2.88
CA LEU A 30 -16.39 13.10 -1.42
C LEU A 30 -15.97 14.46 -0.87
N ARG A 31 -14.91 15.07 -1.44
CA ARG A 31 -14.44 16.39 -1.01
C ARG A 31 -15.52 17.44 -1.19
N LYS A 32 -16.19 17.45 -2.35
CA LYS A 32 -17.29 18.37 -2.64
C LYS A 32 -18.49 18.20 -1.72
N ALA A 33 -18.87 16.96 -1.41
CA ALA A 33 -20.01 16.71 -0.53
C ALA A 33 -19.80 17.23 0.91
N PHE A 34 -18.55 17.44 1.35
CA PHE A 34 -18.21 17.82 2.71
C PHE A 34 -17.31 19.06 2.80
N GLU A 35 -17.20 19.86 1.73
CA GLU A 35 -16.24 20.98 1.68
C GLU A 35 -16.52 22.07 2.72
N ASP A 36 -17.79 22.26 3.09
CA ASP A 36 -18.21 23.23 4.11
C ASP A 36 -17.96 22.77 5.56
N TYR A 37 -17.58 21.51 5.76
CA TYR A 37 -17.39 20.92 7.10
C TYR A 37 -15.95 21.05 7.61
N LEU A 38 -14.99 21.34 6.74
CA LEU A 38 -13.55 21.36 7.04
C LEU A 38 -12.91 22.63 6.51
N PRO A 39 -11.78 23.09 7.10
CA PRO A 39 -10.99 24.15 6.48
C PRO A 39 -10.60 23.78 5.05
N HIS A 40 -10.61 24.76 4.15
CA HIS A 40 -10.34 24.56 2.72
C HIS A 40 -9.07 23.74 2.47
N ASP A 41 -7.99 24.06 3.18
CA ASP A 41 -6.70 23.39 3.01
C ASP A 41 -6.70 21.93 3.48
N ILE A 42 -7.64 21.53 4.33
CA ILE A 42 -7.85 20.13 4.73
C ILE A 42 -8.77 19.42 3.73
N ALA A 43 -9.88 20.06 3.35
CA ALA A 43 -10.84 19.52 2.39
C ALA A 43 -10.21 19.24 1.02
N TRP A 44 -9.21 20.03 0.63
CA TRP A 44 -8.53 19.96 -0.66
C TRP A 44 -7.06 19.55 -0.56
N ARG A 45 -6.63 19.00 0.58
CA ARG A 45 -5.28 18.43 0.75
C ARG A 45 -5.06 17.24 -0.17
N GLN A 46 -3.96 17.21 -0.92
CA GLN A 46 -3.57 16.05 -1.71
C GLN A 46 -3.35 14.82 -0.83
N LYS A 47 -3.86 13.66 -1.26
CA LYS A 47 -3.65 12.39 -0.58
C LYS A 47 -2.17 12.00 -0.61
N GLU A 48 -1.58 11.88 0.56
CA GLU A 48 -0.28 11.22 0.74
C GLU A 48 -0.43 9.69 0.88
N GLN A 49 0.63 8.98 0.51
CA GLN A 49 0.83 7.59 0.84
C GLN A 49 1.01 7.43 2.36
N PHE A 50 0.48 6.36 2.94
CA PHE A 50 0.42 6.20 4.40
C PHE A 50 1.79 6.19 5.06
N SER A 51 2.80 5.64 4.39
CA SER A 51 4.18 5.62 4.89
C SER A 51 4.77 7.01 5.11
N ASP A 52 4.46 7.91 4.20
CA ASP A 52 5.09 9.23 4.14
C ASP A 52 4.37 10.20 5.08
N GLY A 53 3.05 10.00 5.27
CA GLY A 53 2.26 10.73 6.26
C GLY A 53 2.54 10.36 7.71
N VAL A 54 3.10 9.16 7.99
CA VAL A 54 3.53 8.76 9.35
C VAL A 54 4.94 9.29 9.65
N GLY A 55 5.81 9.34 8.64
CA GLY A 55 7.15 9.90 8.74
C GLY A 55 8.15 9.07 7.94
N TYR A 56 8.97 9.75 7.12
CA TYR A 56 9.88 9.11 6.18
C TYR A 56 10.86 8.12 6.81
N ASN A 57 11.27 8.33 8.06
CA ASN A 57 12.19 7.46 8.78
C ASN A 57 11.58 6.11 9.19
N TRP A 58 10.26 5.98 9.18
CA TRP A 58 9.58 4.78 9.67
C TRP A 58 9.92 3.55 8.82
N ILE A 59 9.71 3.64 7.50
CA ILE A 59 10.03 2.55 6.58
C ILE A 59 11.54 2.29 6.54
N ASP A 60 12.35 3.33 6.53
CA ASP A 60 13.81 3.16 6.49
C ASP A 60 14.32 2.42 7.73
N THR A 61 13.71 2.67 8.90
CA THR A 61 14.00 1.94 10.14
C THR A 61 13.57 0.47 10.04
N LEU A 62 12.38 0.18 9.51
CA LEU A 62 11.91 -1.21 9.33
C LEU A 62 12.84 -2.00 8.40
N LYS A 63 13.23 -1.40 7.26
CA LYS A 63 14.19 -2.00 6.32
C LYS A 63 15.55 -2.26 6.98
N ALA A 64 16.03 -1.32 7.79
CA ALA A 64 17.30 -1.46 8.51
C ALA A 64 17.26 -2.59 9.54
N ILE A 65 16.16 -2.70 10.31
CA ILE A 65 15.94 -3.80 11.27
C ILE A 65 15.91 -5.13 10.53
N ALA A 66 15.06 -5.25 9.50
CA ALA A 66 14.95 -6.49 8.73
C ALA A 66 16.28 -6.91 8.08
N SER A 67 17.06 -5.94 7.60
CA SER A 67 18.38 -6.21 7.01
C SER A 67 19.41 -6.70 8.02
N ARG A 68 19.27 -6.31 9.30
CA ARG A 68 20.13 -6.76 10.41
C ARG A 68 19.72 -8.13 10.94
N GLU A 69 18.42 -8.42 10.99
CA GLU A 69 17.87 -9.65 11.56
C GLU A 69 17.80 -10.81 10.55
N VAL A 70 17.81 -10.51 9.24
CA VAL A 70 17.72 -11.52 8.17
C VAL A 70 18.97 -11.49 7.29
N SER A 71 19.68 -12.61 7.23
CA SER A 71 20.85 -12.78 6.38
C SER A 71 20.47 -13.04 4.91
N ASP A 72 21.39 -12.79 3.99
CA ASP A 72 21.19 -13.10 2.56
C ASP A 72 21.02 -14.61 2.33
N GLU A 73 21.69 -15.43 3.14
CA GLU A 73 21.57 -16.89 3.08
C GLU A 73 20.19 -17.36 3.55
N GLN A 74 19.63 -16.76 4.60
CA GLN A 74 18.28 -17.05 5.05
C GLN A 74 17.25 -16.75 3.94
N LEU A 75 17.37 -15.58 3.30
CA LEU A 75 16.49 -15.21 2.19
C LEU A 75 16.67 -16.13 0.99
N LYS A 76 17.91 -16.47 0.62
CA LYS A 76 18.20 -17.40 -0.49
C LYS A 76 17.56 -18.78 -0.27
N ASN A 77 17.46 -19.22 0.98
CA ASN A 77 16.87 -20.51 1.35
C ASN A 77 15.40 -20.40 1.82
N ALA A 78 14.75 -19.24 1.63
CA ALA A 78 13.41 -18.99 2.13
C ALA A 78 12.37 -20.01 1.65
N ALA A 79 12.46 -20.46 0.40
CA ALA A 79 11.54 -21.44 -0.18
C ALA A 79 11.54 -22.80 0.53
N TYR A 80 12.65 -23.18 1.18
CA TYR A 80 12.73 -24.42 1.94
C TYR A 80 12.12 -24.30 3.32
N ARG A 81 12.23 -23.12 3.94
CA ARG A 81 11.65 -22.84 5.27
C ARG A 81 10.16 -22.49 5.19
N PHE A 82 9.78 -21.76 4.16
CA PHE A 82 8.43 -21.22 3.94
C PHE A 82 7.91 -21.70 2.59
N PRO A 83 7.43 -22.96 2.48
CA PRO A 83 7.02 -23.54 1.20
C PRO A 83 5.78 -22.84 0.61
N VAL A 84 4.85 -22.39 1.46
CA VAL A 84 3.69 -21.58 1.06
C VAL A 84 4.08 -20.12 1.04
N ASN A 85 3.95 -19.43 -0.10
CA ASN A 85 4.24 -18.00 -0.27
C ASN A 85 5.61 -17.60 0.31
N PRO A 86 6.72 -18.08 -0.29
CA PRO A 86 8.05 -17.77 0.21
C PRO A 86 8.33 -16.26 0.14
N PRO A 87 8.88 -15.66 1.20
CA PRO A 87 9.18 -14.23 1.23
C PRO A 87 10.24 -13.87 0.18
N MET A 88 10.03 -12.76 -0.52
CA MET A 88 10.89 -12.27 -1.60
C MET A 88 11.86 -11.17 -1.15
N SER A 89 11.66 -10.61 0.04
CA SER A 89 12.50 -9.60 0.65
C SER A 89 12.85 -9.96 2.09
N LYS A 90 13.91 -9.34 2.63
CA LYS A 90 14.29 -9.52 4.04
C LYS A 90 13.21 -9.04 5.00
N GLU A 91 12.50 -7.98 4.62
CA GLU A 91 11.38 -7.44 5.38
C GLU A 91 10.20 -8.43 5.43
N GLU A 92 9.80 -8.97 4.28
CA GLU A 92 8.80 -10.06 4.23
C GLU A 92 9.25 -11.28 5.04
N TYR A 93 10.52 -11.66 4.97
CA TYR A 93 11.05 -12.79 5.71
C TYR A 93 10.95 -12.57 7.23
N TYR A 94 11.23 -11.35 7.67
CA TYR A 94 11.12 -10.97 9.08
C TYR A 94 9.66 -11.08 9.55
N TYR A 95 8.71 -10.47 8.84
CA TYR A 95 7.28 -10.59 9.18
C TYR A 95 6.77 -12.03 9.09
N ARG A 96 7.19 -12.78 8.07
CA ARG A 96 6.81 -14.18 7.90
C ARG A 96 7.35 -15.06 9.03
N SER A 97 8.53 -14.77 9.55
CA SER A 97 9.10 -15.48 10.70
C SER A 97 8.26 -15.26 11.95
N ILE A 98 7.86 -14.01 12.23
CA ILE A 98 6.96 -13.67 13.36
C ILE A 98 5.59 -14.33 13.17
N PHE A 99 5.02 -14.26 11.97
CA PHE A 99 3.75 -14.90 11.66
C PHE A 99 3.80 -16.40 11.92
N SER A 100 4.84 -17.09 11.44
CA SER A 100 4.98 -18.54 11.63
C SER A 100 5.30 -18.94 13.07
N GLU A 101 5.85 -18.04 13.89
CA GLU A 101 6.01 -18.28 15.34
C GLU A 101 4.65 -18.31 16.05
N HIS A 102 3.75 -17.39 15.70
CA HIS A 102 2.40 -17.34 16.29
C HIS A 102 1.41 -18.32 15.65
N PHE A 103 1.57 -18.60 14.35
CA PHE A 103 0.68 -19.44 13.55
C PHE A 103 1.49 -20.48 12.75
N PRO A 104 2.01 -21.52 13.42
CA PRO A 104 2.88 -22.53 12.81
C PRO A 104 2.08 -23.55 11.97
N SER A 105 1.36 -23.08 10.95
CA SER A 105 0.53 -23.90 10.07
C SER A 105 0.57 -23.40 8.63
N ASP A 106 0.77 -24.32 7.69
CA ASP A 106 0.67 -24.02 6.26
C ASP A 106 -0.74 -23.56 5.88
N SER A 107 -1.79 -24.09 6.52
CA SER A 107 -3.16 -23.64 6.29
C SER A 107 -3.36 -22.18 6.70
N ALA A 108 -2.78 -21.76 7.82
CA ALA A 108 -2.81 -20.36 8.25
C ALA A 108 -2.04 -19.47 7.26
N ALA A 109 -0.88 -19.93 6.78
CA ALA A 109 -0.11 -19.21 5.77
C ALA A 109 -0.86 -19.09 4.44
N SER A 110 -1.61 -20.11 4.02
CA SER A 110 -2.44 -20.08 2.81
C SER A 110 -3.61 -19.09 2.90
N CYS A 111 -4.03 -18.68 4.10
CA CYS A 111 -5.04 -17.64 4.27
C CYS A 111 -4.50 -16.23 4.00
N VAL A 112 -3.18 -16.03 3.92
CA VAL A 112 -2.56 -14.74 3.62
C VAL A 112 -2.33 -14.63 2.11
N PRO A 113 -3.03 -13.73 1.40
CA PRO A 113 -2.82 -13.55 -0.03
C PRO A 113 -1.41 -13.05 -0.33
N SER A 114 -0.73 -13.70 -1.27
CA SER A 114 0.59 -13.28 -1.76
C SER A 114 0.50 -12.95 -3.23
N VAL A 115 -0.03 -11.76 -3.53
CA VAL A 115 -0.20 -11.26 -4.89
C VAL A 115 0.72 -10.07 -5.13
N PRO A 116 1.18 -9.84 -6.38
CA PRO A 116 1.91 -8.64 -6.73
C PRO A 116 1.15 -7.37 -6.31
N SER A 117 1.84 -6.47 -5.63
CA SER A 117 1.29 -5.20 -5.14
C SER A 117 2.37 -4.13 -5.16
N VAL A 118 1.93 -2.87 -5.18
CA VAL A 118 2.79 -1.70 -4.98
C VAL A 118 2.17 -0.83 -3.90
N ALA A 119 2.93 -0.53 -2.84
CA ALA A 119 2.44 0.18 -1.66
C ALA A 119 1.07 -0.36 -1.17
N CYS A 120 0.00 0.43 -1.21
CA CYS A 120 -1.35 0.02 -0.80
C CYS A 120 -2.27 -0.42 -1.97
N SER A 121 -1.71 -0.69 -3.14
CA SER A 121 -2.44 -1.00 -4.36
C SER A 121 -2.37 -2.48 -4.73
N THR A 122 -3.44 -2.99 -5.35
CA THR A 122 -3.56 -4.38 -5.77
C THR A 122 -2.91 -4.63 -7.14
N ALA A 123 -2.89 -5.89 -7.58
CA ALA A 123 -2.37 -6.28 -8.89
C ALA A 123 -3.06 -5.56 -10.06
N GLU A 124 -4.33 -5.17 -9.91
CA GLU A 124 -5.06 -4.39 -10.91
C GLU A 124 -4.40 -3.03 -11.18
N ALA A 125 -3.85 -2.37 -10.16
CA ALA A 125 -3.13 -1.11 -10.36
C ALA A 125 -1.86 -1.31 -11.20
N LEU A 126 -1.15 -2.43 -11.01
CA LEU A 126 0.02 -2.79 -11.82
C LEU A 126 -0.34 -3.08 -13.28
N ALA A 127 -1.56 -3.54 -13.53
CA ALA A 127 -2.05 -3.79 -14.88
C ALA A 127 -2.42 -2.50 -15.63
N TRP A 128 -2.80 -1.44 -14.90
CA TRP A 128 -3.22 -0.15 -15.48
C TRP A 128 -2.06 0.81 -15.75
N ASP A 129 -0.96 0.69 -15.01
CA ASP A 129 0.21 1.55 -15.17
C ASP A 129 1.51 0.73 -15.14
N GLU A 130 2.21 0.72 -16.28
CA GLU A 130 3.46 -0.02 -16.43
C GLU A 130 4.58 0.48 -15.53
N SER A 131 4.54 1.75 -15.10
CA SER A 131 5.53 2.33 -14.20
C SER A 131 5.55 1.65 -12.83
N PHE A 132 4.47 0.97 -12.45
CA PHE A 132 4.38 0.25 -11.18
C PHE A 132 4.85 -1.20 -11.23
N LYS A 133 4.96 -1.82 -12.42
CA LYS A 133 5.23 -3.27 -12.56
C LYS A 133 6.54 -3.74 -11.92
N ASN A 134 7.54 -2.87 -11.79
CA ASN A 134 8.87 -3.21 -11.28
C ASN A 134 9.22 -2.54 -9.94
N MET A 135 8.21 -2.06 -9.21
CA MET A 135 8.42 -1.22 -8.02
C MET A 135 7.99 -1.94 -6.75
N ILE A 136 8.97 -2.54 -6.06
CA ILE A 136 8.79 -3.31 -4.82
C ILE A 136 9.04 -2.42 -3.59
N ASP A 137 9.08 -1.10 -3.74
CA ASP A 137 9.25 -0.19 -2.61
C ASP A 137 7.90 0.03 -1.91
N PRO A 138 7.74 -0.38 -0.63
CA PRO A 138 6.51 -0.14 0.12
C PRO A 138 6.29 1.34 0.46
N SER A 139 7.29 2.21 0.24
CA SER A 139 7.17 3.64 0.49
C SER A 139 6.42 4.38 -0.61
N GLY A 140 5.85 5.53 -0.27
CA GLY A 140 5.20 6.41 -1.24
C GLY A 140 6.14 7.00 -2.30
N ARG A 141 7.46 6.88 -2.09
CA ARG A 141 8.52 7.23 -3.05
C ARG A 141 8.46 6.40 -4.33
N SER A 142 7.80 5.25 -4.27
CA SER A 142 7.49 4.44 -5.46
C SER A 142 6.67 5.25 -6.48
N VAL A 143 5.75 6.10 -6.03
CA VAL A 143 4.90 6.85 -6.96
C VAL A 143 5.54 8.19 -7.32
N LYS A 144 6.58 8.15 -8.16
CA LYS A 144 7.25 9.36 -8.68
C LYS A 144 6.27 10.23 -9.48
N ASN A 145 6.36 11.56 -9.32
CA ASN A 145 5.61 12.60 -10.06
C ASN A 145 4.14 12.85 -9.68
N VAL A 146 3.58 12.22 -8.64
CA VAL A 146 2.19 12.52 -8.22
C VAL A 146 2.13 13.71 -7.28
N HIS A 147 3.18 13.97 -6.52
CA HIS A 147 3.24 15.05 -5.55
C HIS A 147 4.02 16.25 -6.08
N ILE A 148 3.38 17.42 -6.12
CA ILE A 148 3.98 18.68 -6.60
C ILE A 148 5.03 19.19 -5.60
N ASP A 149 4.82 18.94 -4.31
CA ASP A 149 5.71 19.37 -3.22
C ASP A 149 6.56 18.23 -2.62
N SER A 150 6.55 17.04 -3.23
CA SER A 150 7.43 15.96 -2.73
C SER A 150 8.87 16.32 -3.03
N TYR A 151 9.59 16.71 -1.97
CA TYR A 151 11.03 16.95 -1.93
C TYR A 151 11.48 18.31 -2.48
N LYS A 152 11.37 19.35 -1.63
CA LYS A 152 12.36 20.44 -1.58
C LYS A 152 13.42 20.12 -0.54
#